data_AF-A0A7C4NMR6-F1
#
_entry.id   AF-A0A7C4NMR6-F1
#
_cell.length_a   1.000
_cell.length_b   1.000
_cell.length_c   1.000
_cell.angle_alpha   90.00
_cell.angle_beta   90.00
_cell.angle_gamma   90.00
#
_symmetry.space_group_name_H-M   'P 1'
#
loop_
_entity.id
_entity.type
_entity.pdbx_description
1 polymer ?
#
loop_
_entity_poly.entity_id
_entity_poly.type
_entity_poly.pdbx_seq_one_letter_code
_entity_poly.pdbx_strand_id
1 'polypeptide(L)'
;MNSCRKYGVKPGLYCNYWTNAFMKVKEGKVASGRREDQEQYNRVFLGMLRELYSNYGELIELWFDGGIPEWGPDIGPILRRLQPNAMVFQGREYSTIRWVGNEEGVAPYPFWNTVPKDQFPLFVAGLISRAWTDGIGEIYLPGECDTTIREHYWFWRSNTENTIKPLDKLMAIYYKSVGRGCNLLLNSNPDRDGLIPEADMKRYLEFGQEVKRRFSKPIAEGKYYDKDPTRIATVELVFGKPVKLDTFVTMEDLKNGQRVREYVIKAYLDGDYVEVIRGSSIGHKKIDEINPFTTDRVRIRILKAFATPVELRSFSVYCCNQ
;
A
#
# COMPACT_ATOMS: atom_id res chain seq x y z
N MET A 1 15.58 -2.81 15.29
CA MET A 1 16.52 -3.46 14.34
C MET A 1 16.86 -4.90 14.67
N ASN A 2 17.45 -5.21 15.83
CA ASN A 2 17.81 -6.59 16.18
C ASN A 2 16.60 -7.53 16.17
N SER A 3 15.47 -7.12 16.76
CA SER A 3 14.23 -7.89 16.73
C SER A 3 13.72 -8.11 15.30
N CYS A 4 13.75 -7.09 14.45
CA CYS A 4 13.36 -7.19 13.04
C CYS A 4 14.18 -8.28 12.33
N ARG A 5 15.51 -8.26 12.46
CA ARG A 5 16.40 -9.28 11.91
C ARG A 5 16.10 -10.68 12.45
N LYS A 6 15.91 -10.81 13.77
CA LYS A 6 15.59 -12.09 14.43
C LYS A 6 14.34 -12.76 13.84
N TYR A 7 13.33 -11.97 13.50
CA TYR A 7 12.03 -12.48 13.01
C TYR A 7 11.83 -12.31 11.50
N GLY A 8 12.88 -11.98 10.74
CA GLY A 8 12.79 -11.82 9.28
C GLY A 8 11.92 -10.65 8.82
N VAL A 9 11.69 -9.67 9.69
CA VAL A 9 10.98 -8.43 9.36
C VAL A 9 12.01 -7.41 8.86
N LYS A 10 11.73 -6.77 7.73
CA LYS A 10 12.59 -5.71 7.20
C LYS A 10 12.28 -4.37 7.90
N PRO A 11 13.28 -3.65 8.41
CA PRO A 11 13.05 -2.42 9.15
C PRO A 11 12.90 -1.18 8.27
N GLY A 12 12.04 -0.25 8.71
CA GLY A 12 12.02 1.14 8.24
C GLY A 12 12.15 2.11 9.43
N LEU A 13 12.33 3.40 9.14
CA LEU A 13 12.44 4.45 10.15
C LEU A 13 11.56 5.65 9.83
N TYR A 14 10.85 6.14 10.85
CA TYR A 14 10.11 7.40 10.82
C TYR A 14 10.98 8.54 11.41
N CYS A 15 11.00 9.70 10.78
CA CYS A 15 11.70 10.91 11.23
C CYS A 15 10.83 12.15 10.99
N ASN A 16 10.50 12.89 12.05
CA ASN A 16 9.72 14.13 11.94
C ASN A 16 10.63 15.36 11.85
N TYR A 17 10.47 16.15 10.79
CA TYR A 17 11.11 17.47 10.65
C TYR A 17 10.17 18.63 11.04
N TRP A 18 8.86 18.44 10.99
CA TRP A 18 7.87 19.51 11.15
C TRP A 18 7.79 20.07 12.56
N THR A 19 7.96 19.22 13.58
CA THR A 19 7.77 19.63 14.98
C THR A 19 8.89 19.12 15.87
N ASN A 20 9.44 20.00 16.69
CA ASN A 20 10.42 19.66 17.71
C ASN A 20 10.24 20.56 18.95
N ALA A 21 9.82 19.98 20.07
CA ALA A 21 9.56 20.74 21.29
C ALA A 21 10.84 21.36 21.89
N PHE A 22 11.95 20.61 21.90
CA PHE A 22 13.21 21.05 22.50
C PHE A 22 13.80 22.25 21.77
N MET A 23 13.85 22.20 20.43
CA MET A 23 14.34 23.28 19.57
C MET A 23 13.24 24.28 19.19
N LYS A 24 12.04 24.17 19.78
CA LYS A 24 10.88 25.06 19.54
C LYS A 24 10.55 25.21 18.04
N VAL A 25 10.50 24.09 17.34
CA VAL A 25 10.14 24.03 15.92
C VAL A 25 8.66 23.70 15.80
N LYS A 26 7.97 24.52 15.00
CA LYS A 26 6.61 24.27 14.52
C LYS A 26 6.60 24.54 13.02
N GLU A 27 5.97 23.67 12.26
CA GLU A 27 5.87 23.79 10.81
C GLU A 27 7.23 23.90 10.09
N GLY A 28 8.22 23.16 10.61
CA GLY A 28 9.59 23.15 10.10
C GLY A 28 10.36 24.45 10.33
N LYS A 29 9.80 25.40 11.10
CA LYS A 29 10.40 26.70 11.43
C LYS A 29 10.69 26.81 12.92
N VAL A 30 11.90 27.26 13.25
CA VAL A 30 12.28 27.56 14.65
C VAL A 30 11.57 28.84 15.10
N ALA A 31 10.96 28.82 16.29
CA ALA A 31 10.12 29.91 16.81
C ALA A 31 10.83 31.26 16.94
N SER A 32 12.17 31.29 17.08
CA SER A 32 12.93 32.53 17.16
C SER A 32 12.94 33.33 15.85
N GLY A 33 12.68 32.67 14.71
CA GLY A 33 12.79 33.26 13.38
C GLY A 33 14.22 33.61 12.94
N ARG A 34 15.23 33.41 13.80
CA ARG A 34 16.63 33.71 13.46
C ARG A 34 17.17 32.65 12.51
N ARG A 35 17.81 33.11 11.43
CA ARG A 35 18.44 32.24 10.43
C ARG A 35 19.43 31.25 11.05
N GLU A 36 20.26 31.70 11.99
CA GLU A 36 21.26 30.87 12.65
C GLU A 36 20.64 29.71 13.45
N ASP A 37 19.51 29.95 14.11
CA ASP A 37 18.80 28.91 14.86
C ASP A 37 18.17 27.89 13.91
N GLN A 38 17.63 28.34 12.78
CA GLN A 38 17.11 27.46 11.74
C GLN A 38 18.24 26.60 11.13
N GLU A 39 19.38 27.20 10.83
CA GLU A 39 20.55 26.47 10.33
C GLU A 39 21.08 25.47 11.37
N GLN A 40 21.02 25.80 12.67
CA GLN A 40 21.35 24.87 13.74
C GLN A 40 20.38 23.69 13.77
N TYR A 41 19.06 23.92 13.70
CA TYR A 41 18.06 22.85 13.62
C TYR A 41 18.31 21.94 12.41
N ASN A 42 18.58 22.52 11.25
CA ASN A 42 18.89 21.78 10.04
C ASN A 42 20.15 20.90 10.23
N ARG A 43 21.21 21.43 10.85
CA ARG A 43 22.43 20.66 11.15
C ARG A 43 22.15 19.50 12.09
N VAL A 44 21.38 19.72 13.15
CA VAL A 44 21.00 18.67 14.12
C VAL A 44 20.20 17.57 13.42
N PHE A 45 19.18 17.94 12.64
CA PHE A 45 18.37 16.99 11.89
C PHE A 45 19.20 16.17 10.91
N LEU A 46 20.07 16.81 10.11
CA LEU A 46 20.97 16.11 9.20
C LEU A 46 21.98 15.20 9.93
N GLY A 47 22.44 15.60 11.13
CA GLY A 47 23.28 14.76 11.99
C GLY A 47 22.55 13.48 12.40
N MET A 48 21.33 13.62 12.92
CA MET A 48 20.46 12.51 13.30
C MET A 48 20.22 11.54 12.14
N LEU A 49 19.92 12.04 10.93
CA LEU A 49 19.75 11.17 9.77
C LEU A 49 21.02 10.39 9.44
N ARG A 50 22.21 11.02 9.51
CA ARG A 50 23.48 10.32 9.26
C ARG A 50 23.71 9.19 10.27
N GLU A 51 23.39 9.41 11.53
CA GLU A 51 23.51 8.38 12.57
C GLU A 51 22.53 7.23 12.33
N LEU A 52 21.24 7.55 12.14
CA LEU A 52 20.19 6.56 11.93
C LEU A 52 20.40 5.74 10.65
N TYR A 53 20.93 6.36 9.59
CA TYR A 53 21.05 5.71 8.29
C TYR A 53 22.41 5.04 8.06
N SER A 54 23.38 5.24 8.94
CA SER A 54 24.68 4.55 8.88
C SER A 54 24.77 3.37 9.85
N ASN A 55 24.12 3.46 11.01
CA ASN A 55 24.43 2.57 12.14
C ASN A 55 23.47 1.39 12.31
N TYR A 56 22.41 1.30 11.50
CA TYR A 56 21.31 0.35 11.72
C TYR A 56 21.14 -0.72 10.64
N GLY A 57 21.98 -0.67 9.59
CA GLY A 57 21.96 -1.58 8.45
C GLY A 57 21.08 -1.08 7.30
N GLU A 58 20.72 -1.98 6.39
CA GLU A 58 19.80 -1.67 5.29
C GLU A 58 18.38 -1.43 5.84
N LEU A 59 17.78 -0.33 5.42
CA LEU A 59 16.41 0.07 5.71
C LEU A 59 15.59 -0.03 4.43
N ILE A 60 14.35 -0.52 4.53
CA ILE A 60 13.48 -0.62 3.36
C ILE A 60 12.64 0.63 3.12
N GLU A 61 12.46 1.45 4.15
CA GLU A 61 11.54 2.59 4.10
C GLU A 61 11.97 3.68 5.07
N LEU A 62 11.94 4.92 4.58
CA LEU A 62 12.25 6.14 5.30
C LEU A 62 11.03 7.04 5.24
N TRP A 63 10.42 7.29 6.41
CA TRP A 63 9.11 7.94 6.55
C TRP A 63 9.26 9.32 7.17
N PHE A 64 8.79 10.36 6.48
CA PHE A 64 8.88 11.77 6.85
C PHE A 64 7.46 12.34 6.85
N ASP A 65 6.90 12.50 8.04
CA ASP A 65 5.59 13.10 8.25
C ASP A 65 5.51 14.49 7.64
N GLY A 66 4.51 14.75 6.79
CA GLY A 66 4.41 15.98 6.00
C GLY A 66 5.61 16.29 5.10
N GLY A 67 6.59 15.38 4.96
CA GLY A 67 7.83 15.59 4.23
C GLY A 67 8.78 16.64 4.83
N ILE A 68 9.80 17.04 4.06
CA ILE A 68 10.69 18.14 4.41
C ILE A 68 10.38 19.31 3.47
N PRO A 69 9.86 20.45 3.98
CA PRO A 69 9.44 21.58 3.15
C PRO A 69 10.63 22.21 2.43
N GLU A 70 10.43 22.92 1.31
CA GLU A 70 11.52 23.47 0.46
C GLU A 70 12.57 24.32 1.21
N TRP A 71 12.15 25.06 2.25
CA TRP A 71 13.04 25.86 3.09
C TRP A 71 13.83 25.05 4.12
N GLY A 72 13.52 23.76 4.29
CA GLY A 72 14.29 22.80 5.07
C GLY A 72 15.54 22.30 4.33
N PRO A 73 16.37 21.47 4.99
CA PRO A 73 17.60 20.98 4.40
C PRO A 73 17.34 19.97 3.27
N ASP A 74 18.22 19.94 2.27
CA ASP A 74 18.23 18.87 1.27
C ASP A 74 18.83 17.59 1.86
N ILE A 75 18.03 16.52 1.87
CA ILE A 75 18.44 15.19 2.35
C ILE A 75 18.79 14.22 1.22
N GLY A 76 18.56 14.59 -0.04
CA GLY A 76 18.82 13.74 -1.21
C GLY A 76 20.23 13.14 -1.24
N PRO A 77 21.30 13.90 -0.95
CA PRO A 77 22.65 13.34 -0.85
C PRO A 77 22.82 12.29 0.25
N ILE A 78 22.14 12.44 1.39
CA ILE A 78 22.16 11.45 2.47
C ILE A 78 21.46 10.18 2.03
N LEU A 79 20.27 10.29 1.43
CA LEU A 79 19.48 9.16 0.94
C LEU A 79 20.29 8.35 -0.09
N ARG A 80 20.79 9.01 -1.15
CA ARG A 80 21.56 8.36 -2.22
C ARG A 80 22.83 7.68 -1.73
N ARG A 81 23.48 8.23 -0.69
CA ARG A 81 24.73 7.70 -0.19
C ARG A 81 24.54 6.58 0.83
N LEU A 82 23.61 6.74 1.76
CA LEU A 82 23.50 5.87 2.94
C LEU A 82 22.43 4.80 2.78
N GLN A 83 21.33 5.09 2.07
CA GLN A 83 20.19 4.18 1.92
C GLN A 83 19.61 4.24 0.49
N PRO A 84 20.41 3.95 -0.55
CA PRO A 84 19.99 4.09 -1.96
C PRO A 84 18.84 3.16 -2.38
N ASN A 85 18.59 2.10 -1.62
CA ASN A 85 17.54 1.11 -1.91
C ASN A 85 16.25 1.34 -1.11
N ALA A 86 16.24 2.28 -0.16
CA ALA A 86 15.08 2.51 0.68
C ALA A 86 13.99 3.24 -0.10
N MET A 87 12.75 2.83 0.11
CA MET A 87 11.60 3.62 -0.29
C MET A 87 11.53 4.88 0.58
N VAL A 88 11.10 6.00 -0.01
CA VAL A 88 10.99 7.26 0.71
C VAL A 88 9.56 7.79 0.63
N PHE A 89 8.96 7.94 1.81
CA PHE A 89 7.70 8.60 2.08
C PHE A 89 8.02 9.80 2.96
N GLN A 90 7.58 11.02 2.75
CA GLN A 90 7.13 11.67 1.53
C GLN A 90 7.87 13.02 1.45
N GLY A 91 7.43 13.95 0.59
CA GLY A 91 7.93 15.31 0.58
C GLY A 91 8.38 15.82 -0.78
N ARG A 92 9.63 15.56 -1.19
CA ARG A 92 10.24 16.17 -2.39
C ARG A 92 10.52 15.15 -3.50
N GLU A 93 11.31 15.55 -4.50
CA GLU A 93 11.77 14.78 -5.67
C GLU A 93 12.38 13.40 -5.38
N TYR A 94 12.87 13.16 -4.16
CA TYR A 94 13.41 11.87 -3.75
C TYR A 94 12.35 10.86 -3.30
N SER A 95 11.07 11.26 -3.20
CA SER A 95 10.01 10.37 -2.72
C SER A 95 9.73 9.28 -3.75
N THR A 96 9.55 8.04 -3.30
CA THR A 96 9.34 6.88 -4.15
C THR A 96 7.97 6.24 -3.96
N ILE A 97 7.23 6.64 -2.91
CA ILE A 97 5.85 6.24 -2.64
C ILE A 97 5.04 7.47 -2.22
N ARG A 98 3.71 7.37 -2.23
CA ARG A 98 2.80 8.48 -1.86
C ARG A 98 1.73 8.07 -0.87
N TRP A 99 1.30 9.05 -0.07
CA TRP A 99 0.12 8.95 0.76
C TRP A 99 -1.14 8.80 -0.09
N VAL A 100 -2.09 7.96 0.35
CA VAL A 100 -3.38 7.77 -0.33
C VAL A 100 -4.42 8.86 -0.04
N GLY A 101 -4.08 9.83 0.80
CA GLY A 101 -4.94 10.99 1.06
C GLY A 101 -5.94 10.82 2.21
N ASN A 102 -5.81 9.78 3.04
CA ASN A 102 -6.56 9.60 4.28
C ASN A 102 -5.84 8.61 5.21
N GLU A 103 -6.18 8.67 6.51
CA GLU A 103 -5.68 7.75 7.55
C GLU A 103 -6.68 6.62 7.87
N GLU A 104 -7.70 6.42 7.01
CA GLU A 104 -8.67 5.34 7.15
C GLU A 104 -8.15 4.02 6.54
N GLY A 105 -6.99 4.05 5.90
CA GLY A 105 -6.40 2.91 5.19
C GLY A 105 -7.15 2.57 3.89
N VAL A 106 -7.76 3.56 3.23
CA VAL A 106 -8.64 3.34 2.07
C VAL A 106 -8.07 4.04 0.82
N ALA A 107 -7.62 3.26 -0.16
CA ALA A 107 -7.35 3.77 -1.50
C ALA A 107 -8.67 3.93 -2.28
N PRO A 108 -8.82 4.93 -3.18
CA PRO A 108 -9.95 4.95 -4.11
C PRO A 108 -9.89 3.76 -5.09
N TYR A 109 -10.95 3.56 -5.86
CA TYR A 109 -10.96 2.61 -6.98
C TYR A 109 -11.58 3.26 -8.22
N PRO A 110 -10.92 3.24 -9.39
CA PRO A 110 -9.59 2.65 -9.67
C PRO A 110 -8.43 3.33 -8.93
N PHE A 111 -7.29 2.64 -8.84
CA PHE A 111 -6.04 3.16 -8.29
C PHE A 111 -4.86 2.89 -9.24
N TRP A 112 -4.12 3.94 -9.57
CA TRP A 112 -2.97 3.87 -10.48
C TRP A 112 -1.69 4.26 -9.78
N ASN A 113 -0.63 3.51 -10.04
CA ASN A 113 0.69 3.73 -9.44
C ASN A 113 1.53 4.76 -10.20
N THR A 114 0.99 5.43 -11.22
CA THR A 114 1.67 6.45 -12.01
C THR A 114 1.10 7.84 -11.74
N VAL A 115 1.95 8.87 -11.75
CA VAL A 115 1.55 10.27 -11.63
C VAL A 115 2.25 11.14 -12.69
N PRO A 116 1.59 12.20 -13.19
CA PRO A 116 2.22 13.16 -14.09
C PRO A 116 3.42 13.85 -13.43
N LYS A 117 4.50 14.06 -14.19
CA LYS A 117 5.72 14.70 -13.68
C LYS A 117 5.50 16.12 -13.15
N ASP A 118 4.64 16.89 -13.79
CA ASP A 118 4.29 18.27 -13.40
C ASP A 118 3.45 18.33 -12.12
N GLN A 119 2.69 17.27 -11.81
CA GLN A 119 1.88 17.15 -10.60
C GLN A 119 2.60 16.43 -9.46
N PHE A 120 3.74 15.79 -9.72
CA PHE A 120 4.49 15.03 -8.73
C PHE A 120 4.68 15.76 -7.40
N PRO A 121 5.11 17.05 -7.35
CA PRO A 121 5.24 17.78 -6.09
C PRO A 121 3.96 17.83 -5.25
N LEU A 122 2.78 17.86 -5.89
CA LEU A 122 1.50 17.87 -5.19
C LEU A 122 1.17 16.51 -4.55
N PHE A 123 1.51 15.41 -5.24
CA PHE A 123 1.31 14.07 -4.71
C PHE A 123 2.22 13.78 -3.51
N VAL A 124 3.49 14.14 -3.60
CA VAL A 124 4.47 13.89 -2.52
C VAL A 124 4.30 14.84 -1.34
N ALA A 125 3.63 15.97 -1.52
CA ALA A 125 3.20 16.85 -0.45
C ALA A 125 1.84 16.45 0.16
N GLY A 126 1.17 15.41 -0.37
CA GLY A 126 -0.14 14.97 0.13
C GLY A 126 -1.29 15.95 -0.18
N LEU A 127 -1.12 16.84 -1.16
CA LEU A 127 -2.10 17.88 -1.50
C LEU A 127 -3.16 17.43 -2.50
N ILE A 128 -3.03 16.22 -3.05
CA ILE A 128 -4.00 15.62 -3.96
C ILE A 128 -5.02 14.80 -3.17
N SER A 129 -6.29 15.23 -3.21
CA SER A 129 -7.38 14.51 -2.57
C SER A 129 -7.46 13.06 -3.04
N ARG A 130 -7.46 12.13 -2.08
CA ARG A 130 -7.51 10.68 -2.29
C ARG A 130 -6.45 10.13 -3.26
N ALA A 131 -5.37 10.88 -3.50
CA ALA A 131 -4.30 10.52 -4.43
C ALA A 131 -4.80 10.06 -5.81
N TRP A 132 -5.88 10.66 -6.30
CA TRP A 132 -6.51 10.31 -7.57
C TRP A 132 -5.63 10.68 -8.77
N THR A 133 -5.70 9.85 -9.81
CA THR A 133 -5.06 10.01 -11.12
C THR A 133 -5.85 9.19 -12.14
N ASP A 134 -5.70 9.49 -13.43
CA ASP A 134 -6.26 8.69 -14.53
C ASP A 134 -5.35 7.54 -14.99
N GLY A 135 -4.15 7.42 -14.39
CA GLY A 135 -3.14 6.41 -14.70
C GLY A 135 -2.16 6.81 -15.81
N ILE A 136 -2.29 8.02 -16.36
CA ILE A 136 -1.35 8.58 -17.32
C ILE A 136 -0.31 9.40 -16.55
N GLY A 137 0.95 8.98 -16.63
CA GLY A 137 2.04 9.68 -15.94
C GLY A 137 3.38 8.98 -16.09
N GLU A 138 4.45 9.76 -16.03
CA GLU A 138 5.82 9.30 -16.25
C GLU A 138 6.47 8.75 -14.98
N ILE A 139 5.94 9.12 -13.80
CA ILE A 139 6.56 8.77 -12.53
C ILE A 139 5.77 7.64 -11.87
N TYR A 140 6.45 6.51 -11.63
CA TYR A 140 5.91 5.43 -10.81
C TYR A 140 6.05 5.80 -9.32
N LEU A 141 4.92 6.05 -8.69
CA LEU A 141 4.79 6.54 -7.32
C LEU A 141 3.65 5.78 -6.61
N PRO A 142 3.82 4.50 -6.24
CA PRO A 142 2.73 3.67 -5.72
C PRO A 142 2.20 4.19 -4.37
N GLY A 143 0.95 3.86 -4.08
CA GLY A 143 0.24 4.30 -2.89
C GLY A 143 0.50 3.46 -1.65
N GLU A 144 0.62 4.15 -0.52
CA GLU A 144 0.59 3.57 0.83
C GLU A 144 -0.68 4.00 1.56
N CYS A 145 -1.44 3.00 2.04
CA CYS A 145 -2.60 3.17 2.91
C CYS A 145 -2.15 3.03 4.36
N ASP A 146 -2.00 4.14 5.07
CA ASP A 146 -1.67 4.16 6.49
C ASP A 146 -2.95 4.25 7.34
N THR A 147 -2.97 3.50 8.44
CA THR A 147 -4.05 3.59 9.43
C THR A 147 -3.61 3.00 10.77
N THR A 148 -4.43 3.20 11.79
CA THR A 148 -4.22 2.73 13.14
C THR A 148 -4.98 1.45 13.46
N ILE A 149 -4.47 0.63 14.39
CA ILE A 149 -5.26 -0.48 14.94
C ILE A 149 -6.40 0.00 15.87
N ARG A 150 -6.18 1.10 16.58
CA ARG A 150 -7.18 1.78 17.44
C ARG A 150 -7.72 3.01 16.74
N GLU A 151 -9.03 3.19 16.65
CA GLU A 151 -9.64 4.36 16.00
C GLU A 151 -9.00 5.67 16.48
N HIS A 152 -8.49 6.46 15.54
CA HIS A 152 -7.87 7.79 15.74
C HIS A 152 -6.57 7.84 16.57
N TYR A 153 -6.04 6.72 17.07
CA TYR A 153 -4.89 6.74 17.98
C TYR A 153 -3.63 6.11 17.34
N TRP A 154 -2.71 6.99 16.92
CA TRP A 154 -1.34 6.60 16.53
C TRP A 154 -0.46 6.26 17.73
N PHE A 155 -0.62 6.99 18.83
CA PHE A 155 0.06 6.74 20.10
C PHE A 155 -0.86 6.04 21.10
N TRP A 156 -0.25 5.30 22.03
CA TRP A 156 -1.01 4.62 23.07
C TRP A 156 -1.72 5.63 23.99
N ARG A 157 -2.95 5.29 24.37
CA ARG A 157 -3.72 6.01 25.40
C ARG A 157 -4.45 5.01 26.28
N SER A 158 -4.40 5.24 27.58
CA SER A 158 -5.16 4.46 28.56
C SER A 158 -6.67 4.51 28.27
N ASN A 159 -7.39 3.42 28.55
CA ASN A 159 -8.84 3.31 28.42
C ASN A 159 -9.35 3.52 26.99
N THR A 160 -8.64 2.97 26.01
CA THR A 160 -9.03 3.03 24.58
C THR A 160 -9.10 1.64 23.93
N GLU A 161 -9.09 0.57 24.72
CA GLU A 161 -9.13 -0.82 24.24
C GLU A 161 -10.42 -1.09 23.46
N ASN A 162 -11.52 -0.43 23.85
CA ASN A 162 -12.79 -0.48 23.16
C ASN A 162 -12.78 0.20 21.77
N THR A 163 -11.71 0.91 21.41
CA THR A 163 -11.55 1.52 20.08
C THR A 163 -10.69 0.68 19.13
N ILE A 164 -10.25 -0.51 19.54
CA ILE A 164 -9.57 -1.46 18.64
C ILE A 164 -10.52 -1.84 17.51
N LYS A 165 -10.11 -1.56 16.26
CA LYS A 165 -10.90 -1.83 15.05
C LYS A 165 -11.31 -3.31 14.99
N PRO A 166 -12.61 -3.62 14.86
CA PRO A 166 -13.09 -4.99 14.76
C PRO A 166 -12.55 -5.69 13.50
N LEU A 167 -12.52 -7.03 13.53
CA LEU A 167 -11.88 -7.84 12.49
C LEU A 167 -12.51 -7.59 11.10
N ASP A 168 -13.82 -7.47 11.02
CA ASP A 168 -14.56 -7.15 9.81
C ASP A 168 -14.15 -5.79 9.22
N LYS A 169 -13.94 -4.77 10.07
CA LYS A 169 -13.43 -3.46 9.65
C LYS A 169 -11.99 -3.56 9.13
N LEU A 170 -11.11 -4.31 9.79
CA LEU A 170 -9.74 -4.54 9.32
C LEU A 170 -9.71 -5.30 7.98
N MET A 171 -10.57 -6.29 7.80
CA MET A 171 -10.73 -6.95 6.51
C MET A 171 -11.24 -5.98 5.45
N ALA A 172 -12.24 -5.15 5.75
CA ALA A 172 -12.72 -4.13 4.81
C ALA A 172 -11.61 -3.14 4.41
N ILE A 173 -10.73 -2.77 5.33
CA ILE A 173 -9.52 -1.97 5.05
C ILE A 173 -8.58 -2.75 4.14
N TYR A 174 -8.30 -4.04 4.41
CA TYR A 174 -7.46 -4.89 3.57
C TYR A 174 -7.97 -4.97 2.12
N TYR A 175 -9.28 -5.18 1.91
CA TYR A 175 -9.88 -5.18 0.57
C TYR A 175 -9.79 -3.80 -0.11
N LYS A 176 -9.85 -2.71 0.65
CA LYS A 176 -9.78 -1.32 0.16
C LYS A 176 -8.36 -0.73 0.11
N SER A 177 -7.33 -1.49 0.47
CA SER A 177 -5.91 -1.12 0.39
C SER A 177 -5.15 -2.14 -0.47
N VAL A 178 -4.73 -3.26 0.13
CA VAL A 178 -4.06 -4.38 -0.55
C VAL A 178 -4.90 -4.93 -1.69
N GLY A 179 -6.21 -5.00 -1.51
CA GLY A 179 -7.16 -5.42 -2.55
C GLY A 179 -7.38 -4.39 -3.65
N ARG A 180 -6.78 -3.20 -3.58
CA ARG A 180 -6.77 -2.15 -4.62
C ARG A 180 -5.35 -1.82 -5.10
N GLY A 181 -4.39 -2.72 -4.83
CA GLY A 181 -3.02 -2.62 -5.33
C GLY A 181 -2.08 -1.73 -4.52
N CYS A 182 -2.50 -1.24 -3.34
CA CYS A 182 -1.68 -0.43 -2.43
C CYS A 182 -1.02 -1.28 -1.34
N ASN A 183 0.03 -0.76 -0.71
CA ASN A 183 0.51 -1.30 0.56
C ASN A 183 -0.39 -0.84 1.71
N LEU A 184 -0.51 -1.65 2.77
CA LEU A 184 -1.19 -1.29 4.02
C LEU A 184 -0.14 -1.14 5.13
N LEU A 185 -0.02 0.07 5.67
CA LEU A 185 0.77 0.38 6.85
C LEU A 185 -0.17 0.46 8.06
N LEU A 186 -0.12 -0.56 8.93
CA LEU A 186 -0.98 -0.65 10.11
C LEU A 186 -0.18 -0.37 11.37
N ASN A 187 -0.44 0.78 12.01
CA ASN A 187 0.27 1.24 13.20
C ASN A 187 0.00 0.36 14.42
N SER A 188 1.04 0.21 15.25
CA SER A 188 1.01 -0.39 16.59
C SER A 188 1.51 0.61 17.62
N ASN A 189 0.90 0.59 18.81
CA ASN A 189 1.10 1.59 19.85
C ASN A 189 1.59 0.93 21.16
N PRO A 190 2.91 0.76 21.34
CA PRO A 190 3.46 0.29 22.61
C PRO A 190 2.98 1.17 23.79
N ASP A 191 2.67 0.52 24.90
CA ASP A 191 2.21 1.17 26.12
C ASP A 191 3.39 1.71 26.97
N ARG A 192 3.08 2.11 28.21
CA ARG A 192 4.06 2.70 29.13
C ARG A 192 5.09 1.68 29.66
N ASP A 193 4.82 0.39 29.52
CA ASP A 193 5.75 -0.68 29.87
C ASP A 193 6.63 -1.07 28.66
N GLY A 194 6.43 -0.41 27.52
CA GLY A 194 7.17 -0.66 26.28
C GLY A 194 6.71 -1.91 25.55
N LEU A 195 5.50 -2.40 25.83
CA LEU A 195 4.93 -3.59 25.23
C LEU A 195 3.74 -3.25 24.35
N ILE A 196 3.48 -4.06 23.32
CA ILE A 196 2.23 -3.96 22.57
C ILE A 196 1.13 -4.54 23.47
N PRO A 197 0.03 -3.81 23.75
CA PRO A 197 -1.04 -4.32 24.58
C PRO A 197 -1.58 -5.66 24.08
N GLU A 198 -1.89 -6.57 25.00
CA GLU A 198 -2.32 -7.93 24.67
C GLU A 198 -3.59 -7.96 23.79
N ALA A 199 -4.53 -7.04 24.04
CA ALA A 199 -5.75 -6.91 23.25
C ALA A 199 -5.47 -6.54 21.78
N ASP A 200 -4.51 -5.64 21.54
CA ASP A 200 -4.08 -5.21 20.21
C ASP A 200 -3.36 -6.37 19.51
N MET A 201 -2.46 -7.06 20.22
CA MET A 201 -1.76 -8.26 19.71
C MET A 201 -2.74 -9.37 19.31
N LYS A 202 -3.77 -9.62 20.13
CA LYS A 202 -4.84 -10.56 19.81
C LYS A 202 -5.54 -10.18 18.51
N ARG A 203 -5.88 -8.90 18.32
CA ARG A 203 -6.52 -8.43 17.08
C ARG A 203 -5.60 -8.54 15.86
N TYR A 204 -4.30 -8.26 15.99
CA TYR A 204 -3.34 -8.51 14.90
C TYR A 204 -3.28 -9.98 14.50
N LEU A 205 -3.28 -10.88 15.49
CA LEU A 205 -3.27 -12.31 15.25
C LEU A 205 -4.55 -12.76 14.53
N GLU A 206 -5.72 -12.34 15.01
CA GLU A 206 -7.02 -12.59 14.38
C GLU A 206 -7.02 -12.10 12.92
N PHE A 207 -6.54 -10.88 12.67
CA PHE A 207 -6.47 -10.31 11.33
C PHE A 207 -5.53 -11.08 10.41
N GLY A 208 -4.31 -11.41 10.86
CA GLY A 208 -3.36 -12.20 10.08
C GLY A 208 -3.86 -13.63 9.80
N GLN A 209 -4.55 -14.23 10.76
CA GLN A 209 -5.19 -15.55 10.59
C GLN A 209 -6.33 -15.49 9.57
N GLU A 210 -7.16 -14.44 9.61
CA GLU A 210 -8.27 -14.29 8.67
C GLU A 210 -7.78 -14.05 7.24
N VAL A 211 -6.76 -13.21 7.04
CA VAL A 211 -6.12 -13.04 5.72
C VAL A 211 -5.57 -14.36 5.20
N LYS A 212 -4.89 -15.16 6.05
CA LYS A 212 -4.40 -16.48 5.66
C LYS A 212 -5.55 -17.45 5.35
N ARG A 213 -6.61 -17.47 6.16
CA ARG A 213 -7.77 -18.34 5.97
C ARG A 213 -8.41 -18.10 4.60
N ARG A 214 -8.59 -16.83 4.22
CA ARG A 214 -9.20 -16.44 2.95
C ARG A 214 -8.31 -16.72 1.74
N PHE A 215 -7.01 -16.41 1.82
CA PHE A 215 -6.18 -16.26 0.62
C PHE A 215 -4.98 -17.21 0.51
N SER A 216 -4.74 -18.10 1.48
CA SER A 216 -3.59 -19.01 1.43
C SER A 216 -3.74 -20.17 0.44
N LYS A 217 -4.97 -20.56 0.12
CA LYS A 217 -5.25 -21.71 -0.76
C LYS A 217 -6.37 -21.37 -1.75
N PRO A 218 -6.04 -21.00 -3.00
CA PRO A 218 -7.05 -20.84 -4.04
C PRO A 218 -7.70 -22.18 -4.39
N ILE A 219 -8.94 -22.13 -4.87
CA ILE A 219 -9.62 -23.27 -5.49
C ILE A 219 -8.92 -23.62 -6.82
N ALA A 220 -8.56 -22.60 -7.58
CA ALA A 220 -7.75 -22.71 -8.79
C ALA A 220 -7.01 -21.38 -9.02
N GLU A 221 -5.86 -21.48 -9.68
CA GLU A 221 -5.04 -20.35 -10.12
C GLU A 221 -4.59 -20.58 -11.56
N GLY A 222 -4.57 -19.53 -12.37
CA GLY A 222 -3.99 -19.51 -13.70
C GLY A 222 -3.13 -18.27 -13.91
N LYS A 223 -2.33 -18.28 -14.98
CA LYS A 223 -1.44 -17.19 -15.36
C LYS A 223 -1.58 -16.93 -16.85
N TYR A 224 -1.23 -15.73 -17.28
CA TYR A 224 -1.20 -15.38 -18.70
C TYR A 224 0.08 -14.65 -19.05
N TYR A 225 0.82 -15.22 -20.00
CA TYR A 225 2.00 -14.63 -20.61
C TYR A 225 1.96 -14.94 -22.10
N ASP A 226 1.79 -13.91 -22.92
CA ASP A 226 1.88 -14.03 -24.37
C ASP A 226 2.72 -12.88 -24.90
N LYS A 227 3.62 -13.19 -25.84
CA LYS A 227 4.47 -12.17 -26.47
C LYS A 227 3.75 -11.46 -27.62
N ASP A 228 2.65 -12.03 -28.12
CA ASP A 228 1.83 -11.43 -29.16
C ASP A 228 0.99 -10.27 -28.58
N PRO A 229 1.29 -9.01 -28.94
CA PRO A 229 0.60 -7.84 -28.40
C PRO A 229 -0.83 -7.69 -28.95
N THR A 230 -1.23 -8.48 -29.95
CA THR A 230 -2.57 -8.44 -30.55
C THR A 230 -3.56 -9.33 -29.81
N ARG A 231 -3.07 -10.30 -29.03
CA ARG A 231 -3.92 -11.24 -28.31
C ARG A 231 -4.50 -10.62 -27.05
N ILE A 232 -5.79 -10.90 -26.86
CA ILE A 232 -6.51 -10.48 -25.67
C ILE A 232 -6.15 -11.41 -24.52
N ALA A 233 -5.51 -10.87 -23.49
CA ALA A 233 -5.21 -11.60 -22.28
C ALA A 233 -6.49 -12.19 -21.67
N THR A 234 -6.55 -13.53 -21.67
CA THR A 234 -7.68 -14.32 -21.19
C THR A 234 -7.14 -15.50 -20.40
N VAL A 235 -7.63 -15.67 -19.17
CA VAL A 235 -7.34 -16.86 -18.34
C VAL A 235 -8.66 -17.54 -18.05
N GLU A 236 -8.78 -18.81 -18.43
CA GLU A 236 -9.93 -19.66 -18.13
C GLU A 236 -9.52 -20.73 -17.12
N LEU A 237 -10.33 -20.89 -16.08
CA LEU A 237 -10.15 -21.89 -15.04
C LEU A 237 -11.35 -22.83 -15.07
N VAL A 238 -11.12 -24.12 -15.28
CA VAL A 238 -12.14 -25.17 -15.31
C VAL A 238 -11.90 -26.13 -14.14
N PHE A 239 -12.92 -26.38 -13.33
CA PHE A 239 -12.81 -27.09 -12.05
C PHE A 239 -13.19 -28.58 -12.13
N GLY A 240 -13.71 -29.03 -13.28
CA GLY A 240 -14.16 -30.41 -13.51
C GLY A 240 -15.49 -30.79 -12.81
N LYS A 241 -15.92 -30.01 -11.82
CA LYS A 241 -17.23 -30.08 -11.17
C LYS A 241 -17.68 -28.69 -10.73
N PRO A 242 -18.99 -28.45 -10.53
CA PRO A 242 -19.44 -27.20 -9.97
C PRO A 242 -18.87 -26.96 -8.56
N VAL A 243 -18.33 -25.77 -8.31
CA VAL A 243 -17.80 -25.33 -7.01
C VAL A 243 -18.42 -23.99 -6.60
N LYS A 244 -18.65 -23.81 -5.30
CA LYS A 244 -19.07 -22.53 -4.74
C LYS A 244 -17.87 -21.58 -4.65
N LEU A 245 -18.04 -20.33 -5.07
CA LEU A 245 -17.02 -19.29 -5.02
C LEU A 245 -17.65 -17.91 -4.77
N ASP A 246 -16.85 -16.98 -4.26
CA ASP A 246 -17.30 -15.62 -3.89
C ASP A 246 -16.22 -14.54 -4.05
N THR A 247 -14.98 -14.92 -4.38
CA THR A 247 -13.86 -14.00 -4.40
C THR A 247 -12.90 -14.32 -5.55
N PHE A 248 -12.45 -13.29 -6.25
CA PHE A 248 -11.43 -13.36 -7.28
C PHE A 248 -10.24 -12.50 -6.90
N VAL A 249 -9.02 -13.00 -7.14
CA VAL A 249 -7.79 -12.25 -6.96
C VAL A 249 -7.02 -12.22 -8.26
N THR A 250 -6.78 -11.02 -8.80
CA THR A 250 -6.00 -10.84 -10.03
C THR A 250 -4.77 -9.99 -9.77
N MET A 251 -3.65 -10.35 -10.38
CA MET A 251 -2.36 -9.68 -10.17
C MET A 251 -1.67 -9.50 -11.54
N GLU A 252 -1.32 -8.27 -11.88
CA GLU A 252 -0.45 -7.98 -13.04
C GLU A 252 1.01 -8.27 -12.69
N ASP A 253 1.83 -8.56 -13.70
CA ASP A 253 3.27 -8.39 -13.59
C ASP A 253 3.63 -6.92 -13.86
N LEU A 254 4.10 -6.23 -12.83
CA LEU A 254 4.40 -4.80 -12.91
C LEU A 254 5.79 -4.50 -13.48
N LYS A 255 6.60 -5.50 -13.81
CA LYS A 255 7.94 -5.28 -14.39
C LYS A 255 7.91 -4.37 -15.61
N ASN A 256 6.84 -4.48 -16.40
CA ASN A 256 6.63 -3.71 -17.62
C ASN A 256 5.52 -2.66 -17.49
N GLY A 257 5.20 -2.25 -16.26
CA GLY A 257 4.18 -1.24 -15.92
C GLY A 257 2.82 -1.83 -15.53
N GLN A 258 1.95 -0.98 -15.00
CA GLN A 258 0.53 -1.28 -14.76
C GLN A 258 -0.25 -1.00 -16.05
N ARG A 259 -0.89 -2.02 -16.64
CA ARG A 259 -1.42 -1.94 -18.01
C ARG A 259 -2.94 -2.04 -18.07
N VAL A 260 -3.57 -2.88 -17.26
CA VAL A 260 -5.02 -3.17 -17.39
C VAL A 260 -5.86 -1.93 -17.03
N ARG A 261 -6.72 -1.50 -17.97
CA ARG A 261 -7.68 -0.39 -17.83
C ARG A 261 -9.11 -0.83 -17.57
N GLU A 262 -9.48 -1.96 -18.15
CA GLU A 262 -10.81 -2.54 -18.04
C GLU A 262 -10.71 -4.05 -18.21
N TYR A 263 -11.41 -4.81 -17.36
CA TYR A 263 -11.53 -6.25 -17.45
C TYR A 263 -12.93 -6.71 -17.06
N VAL A 264 -13.27 -7.91 -17.49
CA VAL A 264 -14.48 -8.62 -17.06
C VAL A 264 -14.11 -10.00 -16.56
N ILE A 265 -14.78 -10.43 -15.50
CA ILE A 265 -14.79 -11.83 -15.07
C ILE A 265 -16.15 -12.39 -15.42
N LYS A 266 -16.15 -13.53 -16.11
CA LYS A 266 -17.35 -14.26 -16.49
C LYS A 266 -17.36 -15.63 -15.84
N ALA A 267 -18.53 -16.07 -15.40
CA ALA A 267 -18.79 -17.43 -14.97
C ALA A 267 -19.65 -18.16 -15.99
N TYR A 268 -19.49 -19.47 -16.11
CA TYR A 268 -20.38 -20.27 -16.94
C TYR A 268 -21.61 -20.69 -16.12
N LEU A 269 -22.76 -20.13 -16.46
CA LEU A 269 -24.03 -20.32 -15.77
C LEU A 269 -25.10 -20.63 -16.81
N ASP A 270 -25.92 -21.65 -16.55
CA ASP A 270 -27.06 -22.03 -17.39
C ASP A 270 -26.74 -22.18 -18.89
N GLY A 271 -25.54 -22.68 -19.20
CA GLY A 271 -25.11 -22.95 -20.58
C GLY A 271 -24.39 -21.79 -21.28
N ASP A 272 -24.21 -20.63 -20.65
CA ASP A 272 -23.51 -19.49 -21.25
C ASP A 272 -22.57 -18.75 -20.26
N TYR A 273 -21.67 -17.93 -20.79
CA TYR A 273 -20.77 -17.07 -20.04
C TYR A 273 -21.45 -15.76 -19.63
N VAL A 274 -21.86 -15.69 -18.37
CA VAL A 274 -22.45 -14.51 -17.74
C VAL A 274 -21.37 -13.64 -17.11
N GLU A 275 -21.42 -12.33 -17.33
CA GLU A 275 -20.56 -11.37 -16.65
C GLU A 275 -20.96 -11.27 -15.17
N VAL A 276 -20.00 -11.54 -14.29
CA VAL A 276 -20.21 -11.49 -12.83
C VAL A 276 -19.46 -10.33 -12.19
N ILE A 277 -18.35 -9.89 -12.78
CA ILE A 277 -17.59 -8.71 -12.36
C ILE A 277 -17.17 -7.91 -13.60
N ARG A 278 -17.26 -6.59 -13.48
CA ARG A 278 -16.56 -5.63 -14.35
C ARG A 278 -15.69 -4.74 -13.49
N GLY A 279 -14.43 -4.60 -13.87
CA GLY A 279 -13.45 -3.82 -13.13
C GLY A 279 -12.56 -2.96 -14.02
N SER A 280 -11.68 -2.20 -13.38
CA SER A 280 -10.74 -1.27 -14.00
C SER A 280 -9.29 -1.62 -13.62
N SER A 281 -8.56 -0.76 -12.91
CA SER A 281 -7.18 -0.98 -12.50
C SER A 281 -6.98 -2.29 -11.74
N ILE A 282 -5.95 -3.08 -12.09
CA ILE A 282 -5.55 -4.26 -11.31
C ILE A 282 -4.27 -3.97 -10.52
N GLY A 283 -3.18 -3.60 -11.19
CA GLY A 283 -1.91 -3.32 -10.55
C GLY A 283 -1.30 -4.54 -9.86
N HIS A 284 -0.67 -4.31 -8.70
CA HIS A 284 -0.01 -5.39 -7.96
C HIS A 284 -0.99 -6.51 -7.58
N LYS A 285 -2.19 -6.14 -7.10
CA LYS A 285 -3.22 -7.06 -6.65
C LYS A 285 -4.58 -6.37 -6.62
N LYS A 286 -5.57 -7.01 -7.22
CA LYS A 286 -6.98 -6.66 -7.12
C LYS A 286 -7.76 -7.81 -6.52
N ILE A 287 -8.57 -7.51 -5.51
CA ILE A 287 -9.49 -8.47 -4.92
C ILE A 287 -10.92 -8.02 -5.25
N ASP A 288 -11.67 -8.86 -5.96
CA ASP A 288 -13.08 -8.66 -6.28
C ASP A 288 -13.94 -9.60 -5.45
N GLU A 289 -14.90 -9.05 -4.71
CA GLU A 289 -15.88 -9.80 -3.91
C GLU A 289 -17.22 -9.81 -4.63
N ILE A 290 -17.94 -10.92 -4.51
CA ILE A 290 -19.29 -11.09 -5.05
C ILE A 290 -20.13 -11.97 -4.12
N ASN A 291 -21.45 -11.87 -4.23
CA ASN A 291 -22.35 -12.84 -3.62
C ASN A 291 -21.99 -14.27 -4.07
N PRO A 292 -21.92 -15.24 -3.15
CA PRO A 292 -21.51 -16.59 -3.49
C PRO A 292 -22.41 -17.23 -4.54
N PHE A 293 -21.81 -17.90 -5.53
CA PHE A 293 -22.52 -18.67 -6.55
C PHE A 293 -21.74 -19.95 -6.89
N THR A 294 -22.36 -20.85 -7.65
CA THR A 294 -21.77 -22.14 -8.04
C THR A 294 -21.57 -22.21 -9.55
N THR A 295 -20.39 -22.61 -10.00
CA THR A 295 -20.07 -22.81 -11.42
C THR A 295 -18.95 -23.84 -11.58
N ASP A 296 -18.79 -24.44 -12.76
CA ASP A 296 -17.71 -25.37 -13.08
C ASP A 296 -16.51 -24.67 -13.76
N ARG A 297 -16.66 -23.42 -14.19
CA ARG A 297 -15.58 -22.64 -14.81
C ARG A 297 -15.80 -21.14 -14.75
N VAL A 298 -14.70 -20.41 -14.74
CA VAL A 298 -14.68 -18.95 -14.84
C VAL A 298 -13.60 -18.51 -15.82
N ARG A 299 -13.73 -17.30 -16.34
CA ARG A 299 -12.64 -16.65 -17.09
C ARG A 299 -12.56 -15.18 -16.80
N ILE A 300 -11.33 -14.65 -16.74
CA ILE A 300 -11.07 -13.22 -16.84
C ILE A 300 -10.68 -12.89 -18.27
N ARG A 301 -11.17 -11.75 -18.78
CA ARG A 301 -10.79 -11.19 -20.08
C ARG A 301 -10.45 -9.71 -19.92
N ILE A 302 -9.28 -9.31 -20.42
CA ILE A 302 -8.86 -7.91 -20.44
C ILE A 302 -9.50 -7.21 -21.64
N LEU A 303 -10.25 -6.14 -21.40
CA LEU A 303 -10.98 -5.42 -22.45
C LEU A 303 -10.20 -4.22 -22.96
N LYS A 304 -9.52 -3.50 -22.06
CA LYS A 304 -8.70 -2.33 -22.39
C LYS A 304 -7.42 -2.36 -21.59
N ALA A 305 -6.33 -1.90 -22.20
CA ALA A 305 -5.05 -1.72 -21.55
C ALA A 305 -4.36 -0.44 -22.05
N PHE A 306 -3.46 0.13 -21.24
CA PHE A 306 -2.57 1.22 -21.66
C PHE A 306 -1.51 0.74 -22.66
N ALA A 307 -1.09 -0.52 -22.55
CA ALA A 307 -0.11 -1.13 -23.44
C ALA A 307 -0.29 -2.65 -23.49
N THR A 308 0.16 -3.27 -24.57
CA THR A 308 0.22 -4.73 -24.76
C THR A 308 1.67 -5.20 -24.99
N PRO A 309 1.99 -6.48 -24.77
CA PRO A 309 1.13 -7.53 -24.20
C PRO A 309 0.78 -7.28 -22.73
N VAL A 310 -0.37 -7.77 -22.27
CA VAL A 310 -0.71 -7.75 -20.83
C VAL A 310 -0.22 -9.05 -20.20
N GLU A 311 0.46 -8.94 -19.06
CA GLU A 311 0.99 -10.08 -18.31
C GLU A 311 0.24 -10.20 -16.98
N LEU A 312 -0.45 -11.34 -16.79
CA LEU A 312 -1.14 -11.67 -15.54
C LEU A 312 -0.33 -12.74 -14.82
N ARG A 313 0.34 -12.36 -13.73
CA ARG A 313 1.13 -13.31 -12.92
C ARG A 313 0.27 -14.25 -12.08
N SER A 314 -0.99 -13.87 -11.82
CA SER A 314 -2.00 -14.74 -11.20
C SER A 314 -3.41 -14.22 -11.46
N PHE A 315 -4.31 -15.15 -11.77
CA PHE A 315 -5.76 -15.04 -11.63
C PHE A 315 -6.24 -16.23 -10.81
N SER A 316 -6.78 -15.96 -9.63
CA SER A 316 -7.15 -16.97 -8.62
C SER A 316 -8.59 -16.82 -8.17
N VAL A 317 -9.22 -17.95 -7.83
CA VAL A 317 -10.58 -18.03 -7.29
C VAL A 317 -10.62 -18.62 -5.88
N TYR A 318 -11.52 -18.11 -5.04
CA TYR A 318 -11.67 -18.51 -3.65
C TYR A 318 -13.14 -18.58 -3.23
N CYS A 319 -13.39 -19.27 -2.11
CA CYS A 319 -14.63 -19.23 -1.35
C CYS A 319 -14.28 -18.82 0.09
N CYS A 320 -14.39 -17.52 0.38
CA CYS A 320 -13.91 -16.90 1.60
C CYS A 320 -14.99 -16.77 2.69
N ASN A 321 -16.23 -16.50 2.27
CA ASN A 321 -17.38 -16.25 3.13
C ASN A 321 -18.14 -17.57 3.30
N GLN A 322 -17.69 -18.37 4.27
CA GLN A 322 -18.32 -19.63 4.66
C GLN A 322 -19.06 -19.48 5.98
#